data_AF-A0A450Z654-F1
#
_entry.id   AF-A0A450Z654-F1
#
_cell.length_a   1.000
_cell.length_b   1.000
_cell.length_c   1.000
_cell.angle_alpha   90.00
_cell.angle_beta   90.00
_cell.angle_gamma   90.00
#
_symmetry.space_group_name_H-M   'P 1'
#
loop_
_entity.id
_entity.type
_entity.pdbx_description
1 polymer ?
#
loop_
_entity_poly.entity_id
_entity_poly.type
_entity_poly.pdbx_seq_one_letter_code
_entity_poly.pdbx_strand_id
1 'polypeptide(L)'
;VALGLVLGVGVAVAGAGAGAVAVAVAGAGAGAGAGAGAVAVFFLPALFIAWRIRGDDPLFAGLRQFGLWIGGLGGANFRDANLENARFPGANLRHARLAGASNLRRVDFRDARNLHLAYARDTLLEDPRARELLAGGDGEGRSYAGLNLAGAYLFGARLRGADLTEANLSDADLAQADLRDATLAKTQLIGADLTRARLTGACIAAWNIDKSVALQGIDCDHVFLESGDPPKLPQPPSGAFAPGEFTKLFQEVAETMDFIVDTRLELEALRRAIQKLREGGAEGLEVRVVECKEDTIVVRVATPPEIDRERIHAQALREKELEIKLLEAESKSRENEIKLLMQKERLDDRKEMEKNHRDHIKDLFGILRPVDIHVNANAQGGDAVNKSYHQNIHGSGNVGVQGDVHGRISNIARNIGTLPAAGSGAETKLEELLDRLARELKQAPEEKAKDVAAVTRMVEMTVESAKEDNPALLSSAIEGLKKSARSLESYPAVLQIVSEVAKLLGG
;
A
#
# COMPACT_ATOMS: atom_id res chain seq x y z
N VAL A 1 50.50 7.64 -19.13
CA VAL A 1 50.82 7.27 -17.73
C VAL A 1 49.79 7.95 -16.84
N ALA A 2 49.12 7.17 -16.01
CA ALA A 2 47.88 7.49 -15.31
C ALA A 2 47.96 8.72 -14.39
N LEU A 3 46.88 9.50 -14.31
CA LEU A 3 46.56 10.30 -13.12
C LEU A 3 45.17 9.91 -12.64
N GLY A 4 45.15 9.25 -11.49
CA GLY A 4 43.98 8.68 -10.86
C GLY A 4 43.10 9.73 -10.17
N LEU A 5 41.80 9.43 -10.24
CA LEU A 5 40.75 9.94 -9.36
C LEU A 5 41.11 9.76 -7.88
N VAL A 6 40.97 10.82 -7.09
CA VAL A 6 40.65 10.73 -5.66
C VAL A 6 39.54 11.74 -5.36
N LEU A 7 38.29 11.29 -5.46
CA LEU A 7 37.13 11.99 -4.89
C LEU A 7 37.05 11.60 -3.41
N GLY A 8 37.60 12.45 -2.54
CA GLY A 8 37.44 12.32 -1.10
C GLY A 8 36.06 12.80 -0.66
N VAL A 9 35.16 11.88 -0.30
CA VAL A 9 33.92 12.19 0.42
C VAL A 9 34.27 12.36 1.89
N GLY A 10 34.49 13.60 2.33
CA GLY A 10 34.65 13.94 3.74
C GLY A 10 33.30 14.15 4.40
N VAL A 11 32.78 13.15 5.13
CA VAL A 11 31.66 13.33 6.06
C VAL A 11 32.22 13.89 7.37
N ALA A 12 32.17 15.19 7.55
CA ALA A 12 32.46 15.81 8.84
C ALA A 12 31.18 15.82 9.69
N VAL A 13 31.08 14.89 10.64
CA VAL A 13 30.07 14.93 11.71
C VAL A 13 30.61 15.87 12.79
N ALA A 14 30.18 17.13 12.77
CA ALA A 14 30.35 18.02 13.92
C ALA A 14 29.08 17.98 14.77
N GLY A 15 29.20 17.41 15.97
CA GLY A 15 28.14 17.37 16.95
C GLY A 15 27.82 18.77 17.50
N ALA A 16 26.55 19.17 17.39
CA ALA A 16 25.75 19.85 18.40
C ALA A 16 24.59 20.60 17.70
N GLY A 17 23.36 20.16 17.95
CA GLY A 17 22.15 20.89 17.58
C GLY A 17 21.65 20.63 16.16
N ALA A 18 20.41 20.12 16.07
CA ALA A 18 19.56 20.02 14.88
C ALA A 18 20.13 20.63 13.58
N GLY A 19 20.78 19.79 12.76
CA GLY A 19 21.20 20.15 11.41
C GLY A 19 20.70 19.11 10.43
N ALA A 20 19.83 19.50 9.50
CA ALA A 20 19.51 18.69 8.34
C ALA A 20 20.80 18.31 7.62
N VAL A 21 20.96 17.02 7.29
CA VAL A 21 22.06 16.57 6.43
C VAL A 21 21.77 17.06 5.01
N ALA A 22 22.26 18.26 4.69
CA ALA A 22 22.35 18.72 3.31
C ALA A 22 23.67 18.23 2.73
N VAL A 23 23.60 17.28 1.78
CA VAL A 23 24.76 16.92 0.95
C VAL A 23 24.99 18.08 -0.02
N ALA A 24 25.89 19.00 0.33
CA ALA A 24 26.38 20.00 -0.60
C ALA A 24 27.47 19.36 -1.47
N VAL A 25 27.15 19.07 -2.74
CA VAL A 25 28.17 18.78 -3.75
C VAL A 25 28.86 20.10 -4.09
N ALA A 26 29.95 20.41 -3.38
CA ALA A 26 30.83 21.51 -3.75
C ALA A 26 31.61 21.11 -5.00
N GLY A 27 31.06 21.39 -6.18
CA GLY A 27 31.82 21.41 -7.41
C GLY A 27 32.85 22.54 -7.33
N ALA A 28 34.13 22.19 -7.25
CA ALA A 28 35.22 23.14 -7.40
C ALA A 28 35.23 23.66 -8.85
N GLY A 29 34.57 24.79 -9.08
CA GLY A 29 34.58 25.52 -10.34
C GLY A 29 34.47 27.01 -10.06
N ALA A 30 35.58 27.72 -10.27
CA ALA A 30 35.70 29.15 -10.05
C ALA A 30 34.63 29.96 -10.79
N GLY A 31 33.94 30.85 -10.08
CA GLY A 31 32.97 31.78 -10.65
C GLY A 31 32.26 32.58 -9.58
N ALA A 32 32.84 33.72 -9.19
CA ALA A 32 32.20 34.70 -8.35
C ALA A 32 30.93 35.23 -9.05
N GLY A 33 29.75 34.99 -8.47
CA GLY A 33 28.51 35.66 -8.89
C GLY A 33 27.29 34.77 -9.18
N ALA A 34 26.93 33.82 -8.29
CA ALA A 34 25.58 33.23 -8.25
C ALA A 34 25.25 32.50 -6.92
N GLY A 35 25.89 32.92 -5.81
CA GLY A 35 25.95 32.10 -4.58
C GLY A 35 24.69 32.10 -3.70
N ALA A 36 23.73 33.01 -3.89
CA ALA A 36 22.56 33.10 -3.02
C ALA A 36 21.34 32.31 -3.53
N GLY A 37 21.14 32.24 -4.85
CA GLY A 37 19.96 31.62 -5.46
C GLY A 37 20.00 30.09 -5.46
N ALA A 38 21.14 29.49 -5.83
CA ALA A 38 21.27 28.03 -5.92
C ALA A 38 21.28 27.35 -4.54
N VAL A 39 21.78 28.02 -3.51
CA VAL A 39 21.77 27.51 -2.13
C VAL A 39 20.35 27.47 -1.57
N ALA A 40 19.51 28.47 -1.86
CA ALA A 40 18.12 28.54 -1.40
C ALA A 40 17.20 27.46 -2.02
N VAL A 41 17.42 27.10 -3.29
CA VAL A 41 16.58 26.13 -4.02
C VAL A 41 16.70 24.70 -3.46
N PHE A 42 17.85 24.32 -2.90
CA PHE A 42 18.04 23.02 -2.24
C PHE A 42 17.73 23.05 -0.74
N PHE A 43 17.82 24.22 -0.09
CA PHE A 43 17.59 24.34 1.36
C PHE A 43 16.12 24.25 1.75
N LEU A 44 15.21 24.86 0.99
CA LEU A 44 13.78 24.89 1.31
C LEU A 44 13.12 23.49 1.23
N PRO A 45 13.36 22.67 0.19
CA PRO A 45 12.86 21.30 0.16
C PRO A 45 13.44 20.44 1.28
N ALA A 46 14.72 20.60 1.61
CA ALA A 46 15.35 19.86 2.72
C ALA A 46 14.75 20.23 4.08
N LEU A 47 14.47 21.52 4.32
CA LEU A 47 13.75 22.00 5.50
C LEU A 47 12.32 21.46 5.57
N PHE A 48 11.62 21.46 4.44
CA PHE A 48 10.26 20.91 4.35
C PHE A 48 10.24 19.41 4.67
N ILE A 49 11.17 18.64 4.11
CA ILE A 49 11.32 17.20 4.38
C ILE A 49 11.69 16.98 5.85
N ALA A 50 12.63 17.74 6.41
CA ALA A 50 13.01 17.65 7.83
C ALA A 50 11.84 17.97 8.76
N TRP A 51 11.01 18.96 8.41
CA TRP A 51 9.81 19.30 9.15
C TRP A 51 8.76 18.16 9.11
N ARG A 52 8.53 17.57 7.93
CA ARG A 52 7.64 16.40 7.77
C ARG A 52 8.14 15.17 8.54
N ILE A 53 9.45 14.90 8.52
CA ILE A 53 10.09 13.82 9.30
C ILE A 53 9.87 14.02 10.81
N ARG A 54 9.97 15.26 11.29
CA ARG A 54 9.72 15.60 12.70
C ARG A 54 8.25 15.44 13.11
N GLY A 55 7.33 15.58 12.16
CA GLY A 55 5.89 15.42 12.36
C GLY A 55 5.37 13.98 12.22
N ASP A 56 6.24 12.97 12.21
CA ASP A 56 5.88 11.55 12.05
C ASP A 56 5.07 11.24 10.76
N ASP A 57 5.37 11.94 9.66
CA ASP A 57 4.70 11.72 8.36
C ASP A 57 5.03 10.33 7.78
N PRO A 58 4.02 9.49 7.46
CA PRO A 58 4.22 8.14 6.93
C PRO A 58 5.01 8.10 5.62
N LEU A 59 4.94 9.14 4.78
CA LEU A 59 5.69 9.20 3.51
C LEU A 59 7.21 9.19 3.73
N PHE A 60 7.68 9.66 4.87
CA PHE A 60 9.10 9.76 5.20
C PHE A 60 9.53 8.83 6.34
N ALA A 61 8.72 7.83 6.67
CA ALA A 61 8.98 6.89 7.76
C ALA A 61 10.36 6.21 7.63
N GLY A 62 10.77 5.82 6.41
CA GLY A 62 12.09 5.23 6.16
C GLY A 62 13.25 6.16 6.49
N LEU A 63 13.19 7.43 6.06
CA LEU A 63 14.20 8.44 6.38
C LEU A 63 14.23 8.77 7.88
N ARG A 64 13.06 8.82 8.52
CA ARG A 64 12.94 9.01 9.97
C ARG A 64 13.64 7.89 10.73
N GLN A 65 13.35 6.63 10.40
CA GLN A 65 13.98 5.48 11.04
C GLN A 65 15.50 5.47 10.84
N PHE A 66 15.98 5.85 9.66
CA PHE A 66 17.41 6.02 9.40
C PHE A 66 18.03 7.13 10.26
N GLY A 67 17.36 8.28 10.38
CA GLY A 67 17.81 9.39 11.22
C GLY A 67 17.84 9.04 12.70
N LEU A 68 16.82 8.33 13.20
CA LEU A 68 16.77 7.85 14.58
C LEU A 68 17.85 6.80 14.85
N TRP A 69 18.12 5.89 13.89
CA TRP A 69 19.18 4.90 14.00
C TRP A 69 20.57 5.54 14.13
N ILE A 70 20.90 6.51 13.26
CA ILE A 70 22.17 7.26 13.35
C ILE A 70 22.22 8.06 14.66
N GLY A 71 21.13 8.77 14.98
CA GLY A 71 21.06 9.57 16.20
C GLY A 71 21.26 8.73 17.47
N GLY A 72 20.85 7.47 17.44
CA GLY A 72 21.02 6.51 18.53
C GLY A 72 22.43 5.93 18.70
N LEU A 73 23.36 6.15 17.76
CA LEU A 73 24.72 5.57 17.85
C LEU A 73 25.52 6.03 19.08
N GLY A 74 25.20 7.21 19.61
CA GLY A 74 25.82 7.75 20.83
C GLY A 74 24.92 7.71 22.08
N GLY A 75 23.72 7.12 21.99
CA GLY A 75 22.77 7.05 23.10
C GLY A 75 22.81 5.72 23.86
N ALA A 76 21.95 5.58 24.87
CA ALA A 76 21.81 4.33 25.62
C ALA A 76 21.34 3.20 24.70
N ASN A 77 22.03 2.06 24.73
CA ASN A 77 21.75 0.93 23.86
C ASN A 77 21.12 -0.23 24.65
N PHE A 78 19.88 -0.56 24.32
CA PHE A 78 19.11 -1.66 24.91
C PHE A 78 18.85 -2.81 23.92
N ARG A 79 19.62 -2.88 22.84
CA ARG A 79 19.56 -4.02 21.92
C ARG A 79 19.82 -5.32 22.69
N ASP A 80 18.99 -6.33 22.44
CA ASP A 80 19.01 -7.65 23.07
C ASP A 80 18.73 -7.64 24.59
N ALA A 81 18.52 -6.46 25.20
CA ALA A 81 18.22 -6.34 26.62
C ALA A 81 16.79 -6.81 26.93
N ASN A 82 16.66 -7.56 28.02
CA ASN A 82 15.36 -7.85 28.63
C ASN A 82 14.99 -6.66 29.51
N LEU A 83 13.98 -5.89 29.09
CA LEU A 83 13.48 -4.72 29.82
C LEU A 83 12.17 -5.03 30.56
N GLU A 84 11.81 -6.29 30.74
CA GLU A 84 10.56 -6.64 31.42
C GLU A 84 10.44 -5.96 32.79
N ASN A 85 9.31 -5.29 33.03
CA ASN A 85 9.03 -4.50 34.24
C ASN A 85 10.01 -3.34 34.52
N ALA A 86 10.86 -2.97 33.55
CA ALA A 86 11.75 -1.82 33.68
C ALA A 86 10.94 -0.53 33.81
N ARG A 87 11.49 0.43 34.56
CA ARG A 87 10.82 1.70 34.85
C ARG A 87 11.63 2.86 34.30
N PHE A 88 11.03 3.62 33.39
CA PHE A 88 11.57 4.85 32.82
C PHE A 88 10.73 6.11 33.14
N PRO A 89 10.06 6.23 34.30
CA PRO A 89 9.21 7.37 34.51
C PRO A 89 10.00 8.66 34.55
N GLY A 90 9.60 9.65 33.76
CA GLY A 90 10.32 10.93 33.63
C GLY A 90 11.68 10.86 32.94
N ALA A 91 12.13 9.66 32.52
CA ALA A 91 13.46 9.47 31.94
C ALA A 91 13.57 10.16 30.58
N ASN A 92 14.75 10.72 30.29
CA ASN A 92 15.03 11.27 28.96
C ASN A 92 15.54 10.16 28.04
N LEU A 93 14.69 9.69 27.14
CA LEU A 93 14.99 8.61 26.21
C LEU A 93 15.42 9.10 24.82
N ARG A 94 15.86 10.37 24.74
CA ARG A 94 16.52 10.93 23.55
C ARG A 94 17.66 10.00 23.10
N HIS A 95 17.65 9.61 21.83
CA HIS A 95 18.69 8.76 21.22
C HIS A 95 18.81 7.37 21.86
N ALA A 96 17.89 6.94 22.71
CA ALA A 96 17.88 5.58 23.21
C ALA A 96 17.60 4.60 22.07
N ARG A 97 18.30 3.47 22.04
CA ARG A 97 18.06 2.38 21.09
C ARG A 97 17.29 1.27 21.80
N LEU A 98 15.99 1.20 21.50
CA LEU A 98 15.05 0.18 21.99
C LEU A 98 14.75 -0.87 20.91
N ALA A 99 15.07 -0.57 19.65
CA ALA A 99 14.92 -1.52 18.54
C ALA A 99 15.78 -2.77 18.77
N GLY A 100 15.13 -3.93 18.72
CA GLY A 100 15.75 -5.22 19.02
C GLY A 100 15.92 -5.51 20.51
N ALA A 101 15.28 -4.76 21.42
CA ALA A 101 15.12 -5.22 22.81
C ALA A 101 14.39 -6.58 22.79
N SER A 102 14.84 -7.53 23.61
CA SER A 102 14.30 -8.90 23.59
C SER A 102 12.92 -8.97 24.23
N ASN A 103 12.61 -8.07 25.17
CA ASN A 103 11.31 -8.00 25.83
C ASN A 103 11.02 -6.56 26.31
N LEU A 104 9.85 -6.02 25.94
CA LEU A 104 9.32 -4.73 26.41
C LEU A 104 8.03 -4.89 27.24
N ARG A 105 7.72 -6.11 27.70
CA ARG A 105 6.52 -6.37 28.52
C ARG A 105 6.60 -5.56 29.82
N ARG A 106 5.50 -4.87 30.11
CA ARG A 106 5.25 -4.08 31.33
C ARG A 106 6.33 -3.02 31.61
N VAL A 107 6.96 -2.47 30.57
CA VAL A 107 7.87 -1.35 30.71
C VAL A 107 7.10 -0.06 30.99
N ASP A 108 7.37 0.58 32.11
CA ASP A 108 6.74 1.85 32.48
C ASP A 108 7.42 3.03 31.79
N PHE A 109 6.77 3.61 30.78
CA PHE A 109 7.22 4.78 30.03
C PHE A 109 6.55 6.09 30.48
N ARG A 110 5.77 6.10 31.57
CA ARG A 110 4.97 7.28 31.97
C ARG A 110 5.85 8.50 32.18
N ASP A 111 5.44 9.66 31.69
CA ASP A 111 6.20 10.91 31.74
C ASP A 111 7.58 10.87 31.05
N ALA A 112 7.94 9.80 30.33
CA ALA A 112 9.22 9.70 29.64
C ALA A 112 9.34 10.82 28.59
N ARG A 113 10.47 11.52 28.64
CA ARG A 113 10.75 12.67 27.79
C ARG A 113 11.49 12.22 26.54
N ASN A 114 11.16 12.87 25.42
CA ASN A 114 11.82 12.63 24.13
C ASN A 114 11.74 11.18 23.62
N LEU A 115 10.71 10.43 24.01
CA LEU A 115 10.48 9.05 23.55
C LEU A 115 10.34 8.96 22.02
N HIS A 116 9.79 10.00 21.38
CA HIS A 116 9.71 10.12 19.92
C HIS A 116 11.09 10.22 19.21
N LEU A 117 12.17 10.50 19.96
CA LEU A 117 13.55 10.54 19.46
C LEU A 117 14.33 9.25 19.76
N ALA A 118 13.67 8.24 20.35
CA ALA A 118 14.24 6.92 20.54
C ALA A 118 14.13 6.12 19.23
N TYR A 119 15.14 5.29 18.96
CA TYR A 119 15.09 4.32 17.89
C TYR A 119 14.40 3.05 18.38
N ALA A 120 13.11 2.90 18.07
CA ALA A 120 12.25 1.83 18.56
C ALA A 120 11.51 1.07 17.43
N ARG A 121 12.18 0.93 16.28
CA ARG A 121 11.69 0.16 15.13
C ARG A 121 11.34 -1.27 15.54
N ASP A 122 10.29 -1.82 14.94
CA ASP A 122 9.79 -3.18 15.15
C ASP A 122 9.35 -3.44 16.61
N THR A 123 8.91 -2.39 17.31
CA THR A 123 8.37 -2.47 18.68
C THR A 123 7.01 -1.76 18.76
N LEU A 124 6.29 -1.97 19.86
CA LEU A 124 5.04 -1.26 20.16
C LEU A 124 5.20 0.28 20.20
N LEU A 125 6.43 0.79 20.37
CA LEU A 125 6.73 2.23 20.37
C LEU A 125 6.98 2.81 18.97
N GLU A 126 6.90 2.00 17.91
CA GLU A 126 7.04 2.52 16.55
C GLU A 126 5.87 3.45 16.19
N ASP A 127 4.64 3.03 16.50
CA ASP A 127 3.43 3.82 16.26
C ASP A 127 3.39 5.04 17.21
N PRO A 128 3.20 6.27 16.68
CA PRO A 128 3.10 7.47 17.50
C PRO A 128 1.95 7.42 18.50
N ARG A 129 0.80 6.82 18.14
CA ARG A 129 -0.37 6.71 19.03
C ARG A 129 -0.03 5.88 20.26
N ALA A 130 0.67 4.77 20.08
CA ALA A 130 1.13 3.92 21.19
C ALA A 130 2.13 4.67 22.08
N ARG A 131 3.10 5.40 21.51
CA ARG A 131 4.04 6.24 22.28
C ARG A 131 3.31 7.28 23.13
N GLU A 132 2.34 7.97 22.56
CA GLU A 132 1.56 8.98 23.27
C GLU A 132 0.76 8.37 24.43
N LEU A 133 0.12 7.23 24.20
CA LEU A 133 -0.64 6.53 25.25
C LEU A 133 0.27 6.06 26.39
N LEU A 134 1.41 5.44 26.08
CA LEU A 134 2.30 4.84 27.08
C LEU A 134 3.10 5.88 27.87
N ALA A 135 3.43 7.01 27.24
CA ALA A 135 4.11 8.10 27.92
C ALA A 135 3.14 9.01 28.67
N GLY A 136 1.97 9.31 28.10
CA GLY A 136 0.99 10.22 28.71
C GLY A 136 0.04 9.57 29.69
N GLY A 137 -0.25 8.27 29.53
CA GLY A 137 -1.29 7.57 30.28
C GLY A 137 -2.71 8.08 30.01
N ASP A 138 -2.90 8.91 28.99
CA ASP A 138 -4.16 9.55 28.62
C ASP A 138 -4.48 9.31 27.14
N GLY A 139 -5.54 8.54 26.92
CA GLY A 139 -6.09 8.19 25.63
C GLY A 139 -7.59 8.41 25.53
N GLU A 140 -8.16 9.27 26.38
CA GLU A 140 -9.60 9.54 26.42
C GLU A 140 -10.13 9.96 25.04
N GLY A 141 -11.15 9.24 24.56
CA GLY A 141 -11.81 9.49 23.27
C GLY A 141 -10.95 9.25 22.02
N ARG A 142 -9.77 8.65 22.13
CA ARG A 142 -8.84 8.43 21.00
C ARG A 142 -9.01 7.03 20.40
N SER A 143 -8.64 6.90 19.13
CA SER A 143 -8.61 5.59 18.44
C SER A 143 -7.20 4.99 18.43
N TYR A 144 -7.13 3.78 18.96
CA TYR A 144 -6.02 2.85 19.01
C TYR A 144 -6.38 1.55 18.26
N ALA A 145 -7.39 1.61 17.38
CA ALA A 145 -7.87 0.46 16.65
C ALA A 145 -6.74 -0.20 15.83
N GLY A 146 -6.71 -1.54 15.87
CA GLY A 146 -5.73 -2.39 15.20
C GLY A 146 -4.28 -2.28 15.72
N LEU A 147 -4.03 -1.55 16.81
CA LEU A 147 -2.67 -1.43 17.35
C LEU A 147 -2.20 -2.70 18.05
N ASN A 148 -0.91 -2.99 17.90
CA ASN A 148 -0.22 -3.97 18.73
C ASN A 148 0.33 -3.31 20.00
N LEU A 149 -0.38 -3.50 21.10
CA LEU A 149 -0.04 -3.05 22.46
C LEU A 149 0.26 -4.25 23.37
N ALA A 150 0.70 -5.38 22.81
CA ALA A 150 1.00 -6.57 23.60
C ALA A 150 2.09 -6.27 24.64
N GLY A 151 1.82 -6.63 25.90
CA GLY A 151 2.69 -6.34 27.03
C GLY A 151 2.74 -4.87 27.43
N ALA A 152 1.85 -4.00 26.94
CA ALA A 152 1.86 -2.58 27.30
C ALA A 152 1.68 -2.36 28.81
N TYR A 153 2.37 -1.35 29.36
CA TYR A 153 2.12 -0.87 30.72
C TYR A 153 1.08 0.26 30.67
N LEU A 154 -0.16 -0.05 31.05
CA LEU A 154 -1.32 0.85 31.05
C LEU A 154 -1.99 0.94 32.43
N PHE A 155 -1.21 0.67 33.49
CA PHE A 155 -1.68 0.75 34.88
C PHE A 155 -2.28 2.13 35.15
N GLY A 156 -3.57 2.18 35.49
CA GLY A 156 -4.30 3.42 35.77
C GLY A 156 -4.49 4.34 34.57
N ALA A 157 -4.30 3.86 33.34
CA ALA A 157 -4.47 4.68 32.14
C ALA A 157 -5.91 5.21 32.00
N ARG A 158 -6.06 6.44 31.49
CA ARG A 158 -7.36 7.03 31.15
C ARG A 158 -7.70 6.68 29.71
N LEU A 159 -8.60 5.72 29.53
CA LEU A 159 -9.03 5.19 28.23
C LEU A 159 -10.54 5.33 28.05
N ARG A 160 -11.17 6.28 28.75
CA ARG A 160 -12.61 6.51 28.67
C ARG A 160 -13.00 6.85 27.23
N GLY A 161 -13.98 6.17 26.67
CA GLY A 161 -14.42 6.38 25.28
C GLY A 161 -13.36 6.06 24.23
N ALA A 162 -12.24 5.42 24.60
CA ALA A 162 -11.21 5.06 23.64
C ALA A 162 -11.70 3.94 22.72
N ASP A 163 -11.30 4.00 21.46
CA ASP A 163 -11.55 2.95 20.49
C ASP A 163 -10.33 2.01 20.41
N LEU A 164 -10.49 0.81 20.96
CA LEU A 164 -9.49 -0.27 21.00
C LEU A 164 -9.93 -1.44 20.09
N THR A 165 -10.79 -1.16 19.10
CA THR A 165 -11.30 -2.18 18.18
C THR A 165 -10.16 -2.94 17.52
N GLU A 166 -10.18 -4.28 17.58
CA GLU A 166 -9.14 -5.15 17.00
C GLU A 166 -7.71 -4.93 17.55
N ALA A 167 -7.53 -4.15 18.62
CA ALA A 167 -6.23 -3.97 19.23
C ALA A 167 -5.74 -5.26 19.92
N ASN A 168 -4.43 -5.50 19.89
CA ASN A 168 -3.80 -6.56 20.65
C ASN A 168 -3.26 -6.01 21.98
N LEU A 169 -3.93 -6.34 23.09
CA LEU A 169 -3.56 -6.01 24.47
C LEU A 169 -3.15 -7.25 25.27
N SER A 170 -2.76 -8.33 24.58
CA SER A 170 -2.29 -9.55 25.27
C SER A 170 -1.15 -9.20 26.22
N ASP A 171 -1.17 -9.71 27.45
CA ASP A 171 -0.17 -9.48 28.50
C ASP A 171 -0.02 -8.04 29.00
N ALA A 172 -0.89 -7.14 28.55
CA ALA A 172 -0.88 -5.75 29.01
C ALA A 172 -1.28 -5.64 30.49
N ASP A 173 -0.65 -4.69 31.19
CA ASP A 173 -1.07 -4.29 32.53
C ASP A 173 -2.09 -3.16 32.41
N LEU A 174 -3.38 -3.48 32.52
CA LEU A 174 -4.52 -2.55 32.52
C LEU A 174 -5.11 -2.39 33.92
N ALA A 175 -4.37 -2.78 34.98
CA ALA A 175 -4.91 -2.72 36.33
C ALA A 175 -5.25 -1.26 36.68
N GLN A 176 -6.43 -1.06 37.27
CA GLN A 176 -7.00 0.26 37.59
C GLN A 176 -7.25 1.19 36.39
N ALA A 177 -7.14 0.71 35.15
CA ALA A 177 -7.44 1.53 33.97
C ALA A 177 -8.91 1.96 33.94
N ASP A 178 -9.16 3.17 33.45
CA ASP A 178 -10.49 3.71 33.22
C ASP A 178 -10.90 3.45 31.76
N LEU A 179 -11.64 2.38 31.52
CA LEU A 179 -12.13 1.93 30.21
C LEU A 179 -13.64 2.20 30.05
N ARG A 180 -14.21 3.12 30.84
CA ARG A 180 -15.64 3.45 30.74
C ARG A 180 -15.98 3.94 29.33
N ASP A 181 -17.13 3.55 28.81
CA ASP A 181 -17.60 3.93 27.46
C ASP A 181 -16.63 3.53 26.30
N ALA A 182 -15.59 2.73 26.56
CA ALA A 182 -14.59 2.36 25.56
C ALA A 182 -15.10 1.25 24.62
N THR A 183 -14.61 1.22 23.38
CA THR A 183 -14.88 0.15 22.42
C THR A 183 -13.74 -0.86 22.45
N LEU A 184 -13.98 -2.03 23.06
CA LEU A 184 -13.09 -3.20 23.13
C LEU A 184 -13.56 -4.30 22.16
N ALA A 185 -14.22 -3.90 21.07
CA ALA A 185 -14.74 -4.85 20.09
C ALA A 185 -13.58 -5.60 19.44
N LYS A 186 -13.64 -6.94 19.45
CA LYS A 186 -12.62 -7.82 18.88
C LYS A 186 -11.20 -7.68 19.44
N THR A 187 -11.03 -7.01 20.56
CA THR A 187 -9.73 -6.81 21.22
C THR A 187 -9.17 -8.13 21.76
N GLN A 188 -7.85 -8.34 21.67
CA GLN A 188 -7.17 -9.49 22.28
C GLN A 188 -6.65 -9.13 23.67
N LEU A 189 -7.05 -9.84 24.72
CA LEU A 189 -6.74 -9.52 26.13
C LEU A 189 -6.10 -10.70 26.89
N ILE A 190 -5.60 -11.72 26.20
CA ILE A 190 -5.03 -12.92 26.83
C ILE A 190 -3.84 -12.56 27.70
N GLY A 191 -3.80 -13.05 28.94
CA GLY A 191 -2.76 -12.71 29.92
C GLY A 191 -2.80 -11.27 30.44
N ALA A 192 -3.77 -10.46 30.00
CA ALA A 192 -3.89 -9.08 30.45
C ALA A 192 -4.35 -9.00 31.91
N ASP A 193 -3.85 -7.99 32.62
CA ASP A 193 -4.29 -7.67 33.97
C ASP A 193 -5.33 -6.55 33.94
N LEU A 194 -6.60 -6.86 34.19
CA LEU A 194 -7.69 -5.88 34.30
C LEU A 194 -8.12 -5.67 35.76
N THR A 195 -7.26 -6.04 36.73
CA THR A 195 -7.58 -5.95 38.16
C THR A 195 -8.03 -4.53 38.52
N ARG A 196 -9.24 -4.39 39.06
CA ARG A 196 -9.86 -3.11 39.43
C ARG A 196 -10.03 -2.10 38.28
N ALA A 197 -10.02 -2.55 37.02
CA ALA A 197 -10.37 -1.70 35.90
C ALA A 197 -11.86 -1.31 35.94
N ARG A 198 -12.18 -0.16 35.34
CA ARG A 198 -13.55 0.34 35.20
C ARG A 198 -14.07 0.09 33.79
N LEU A 199 -15.16 -0.68 33.65
CA LEU A 199 -15.70 -1.10 32.35
C LEU A 199 -17.15 -0.64 32.11
N THR A 200 -17.73 0.17 32.99
CA THR A 200 -19.12 0.66 32.81
C THR A 200 -19.30 1.33 31.44
N GLY A 201 -20.27 0.84 30.67
CA GLY A 201 -20.60 1.34 29.33
C GLY A 201 -19.67 0.84 28.22
N ALA A 202 -18.68 -0.01 28.51
CA ALA A 202 -17.76 -0.51 27.50
C ALA A 202 -18.45 -1.50 26.55
N CYS A 203 -18.07 -1.44 25.27
CA CYS A 203 -18.46 -2.44 24.27
C CYS A 203 -17.40 -3.53 24.20
N ILE A 204 -17.73 -4.73 24.68
CA ILE A 204 -16.85 -5.90 24.72
C ILE A 204 -17.24 -6.95 23.68
N ALA A 205 -17.83 -6.49 22.57
CA ALA A 205 -18.34 -7.34 21.51
C ALA A 205 -17.22 -8.21 20.93
N ALA A 206 -17.36 -9.53 21.10
CA ALA A 206 -16.35 -10.50 20.68
C ALA A 206 -14.94 -10.17 21.19
N TRP A 207 -14.76 -9.55 22.36
CA TRP A 207 -13.41 -9.47 22.94
C TRP A 207 -12.88 -10.88 23.23
N ASN A 208 -11.56 -11.08 23.12
CA ASN A 208 -10.95 -12.38 23.35
C ASN A 208 -10.23 -12.39 24.70
N ILE A 209 -10.68 -13.27 25.60
CA ILE A 209 -10.15 -13.46 26.95
C ILE A 209 -10.03 -14.97 27.23
N ASP A 210 -9.15 -15.32 28.16
CA ASP A 210 -9.01 -16.68 28.68
C ASP A 210 -8.95 -16.70 30.22
N LYS A 211 -8.68 -17.85 30.82
CA LYS A 211 -8.54 -17.99 32.28
C LYS A 211 -7.38 -17.20 32.89
N SER A 212 -6.40 -16.78 32.08
CA SER A 212 -5.23 -16.04 32.56
C SER A 212 -5.53 -14.57 32.79
N VAL A 213 -6.63 -14.05 32.22
CA VAL A 213 -7.04 -12.66 32.39
C VAL A 213 -7.46 -12.38 33.82
N ALA A 214 -6.82 -11.39 34.44
CA ALA A 214 -7.12 -11.00 35.81
C ALA A 214 -8.33 -10.05 35.83
N LEU A 215 -9.51 -10.58 36.18
CA LEU A 215 -10.77 -9.83 36.25
C LEU A 215 -11.20 -9.51 37.70
N GLN A 216 -10.27 -9.51 38.65
CA GLN A 216 -10.60 -9.32 40.06
C GLN A 216 -10.94 -7.86 40.36
N GLY A 217 -12.09 -7.64 41.01
CA GLY A 217 -12.48 -6.31 41.48
C GLY A 217 -12.86 -5.32 40.38
N ILE A 218 -13.24 -5.81 39.19
CA ILE A 218 -13.79 -4.99 38.10
C ILE A 218 -14.95 -4.15 38.63
N ASP A 219 -14.91 -2.87 38.30
CA ASP A 219 -15.98 -1.90 38.56
C ASP A 219 -16.78 -1.72 37.27
N CYS A 220 -17.99 -2.29 37.25
CA CYS A 220 -18.80 -2.31 36.06
C CYS A 220 -20.28 -2.41 36.43
N ASP A 221 -21.06 -1.39 36.06
CA ASP A 221 -22.52 -1.46 36.17
C ASP A 221 -23.08 -2.25 34.99
N HIS A 222 -22.69 -1.88 33.76
CA HIS A 222 -23.16 -2.54 32.54
C HIS A 222 -22.12 -2.55 31.44
N VAL A 223 -22.24 -3.48 30.50
CA VAL A 223 -21.44 -3.60 29.26
C VAL A 223 -22.32 -3.91 28.05
N PHE A 224 -21.78 -3.70 26.86
CA PHE A 224 -22.42 -4.09 25.60
C PHE A 224 -21.72 -5.30 24.99
N LEU A 225 -22.47 -6.36 24.69
CA LEU A 225 -21.93 -7.60 24.10
C LEU A 225 -21.98 -7.62 22.57
N GLU A 226 -22.65 -6.66 21.95
CA GLU A 226 -22.84 -6.60 20.50
C GLU A 226 -22.49 -5.20 20.01
N SER A 227 -21.71 -5.16 18.94
CA SER A 227 -21.33 -3.93 18.27
C SER A 227 -22.47 -3.51 17.35
N GLY A 228 -22.96 -2.29 17.51
CA GLY A 228 -24.01 -1.71 16.68
C GLY A 228 -24.08 -0.20 16.90
N ASP A 229 -24.60 0.53 15.94
CA ASP A 229 -24.99 1.94 16.11
C ASP A 229 -26.52 2.05 15.96
N PRO A 230 -27.27 2.17 17.08
CA PRO A 230 -26.79 2.25 18.46
C PRO A 230 -26.37 0.88 19.04
N PRO A 231 -25.54 0.87 20.11
CA PRO A 231 -25.18 -0.35 20.84
C PRO A 231 -26.45 -1.05 21.34
N LYS A 232 -26.52 -2.37 21.20
CA LYS A 232 -27.68 -3.16 21.64
C LYS A 232 -27.78 -3.20 23.17
N LEU A 233 -28.80 -3.91 23.68
CA LEU A 233 -29.17 -3.96 25.11
C LEU A 233 -27.97 -4.13 26.06
N PRO A 234 -27.86 -3.31 27.11
CA PRO A 234 -26.81 -3.44 28.13
C PRO A 234 -26.98 -4.75 28.91
N GLN A 235 -25.87 -5.36 29.28
CA GLN A 235 -25.80 -6.49 30.20
C GLN A 235 -25.26 -6.00 31.55
N PRO A 236 -25.87 -6.40 32.68
CA PRO A 236 -27.02 -7.29 32.78
C PRO A 236 -28.33 -6.54 32.50
N PRO A 237 -29.42 -7.22 32.06
CA PRO A 237 -30.70 -6.56 31.80
C PRO A 237 -31.33 -5.95 33.06
N SER A 238 -30.89 -6.39 34.24
CA SER A 238 -31.29 -5.89 35.56
C SER A 238 -30.70 -4.52 35.92
N GLY A 239 -29.72 -4.02 35.15
CA GLY A 239 -29.15 -2.69 35.29
C GLY A 239 -27.69 -2.67 35.72
N ALA A 240 -27.37 -3.15 36.92
CA ALA A 240 -26.01 -3.13 37.47
C ALA A 240 -25.54 -4.54 37.85
N PHE A 241 -24.32 -4.93 37.46
CA PHE A 241 -23.70 -6.15 37.97
C PHE A 241 -23.49 -6.06 39.48
N ALA A 242 -23.83 -7.13 40.21
CA ALA A 242 -23.41 -7.28 41.58
C ALA A 242 -21.88 -7.52 41.66
N PRO A 243 -21.23 -7.24 42.80
CA PRO A 243 -19.80 -7.50 42.97
C PRO A 243 -19.42 -8.95 42.62
N GLY A 244 -18.54 -9.11 41.63
CA GLY A 244 -18.07 -10.41 41.15
C GLY A 244 -19.01 -11.15 40.20
N GLU A 245 -20.21 -10.63 39.91
CA GLU A 245 -21.13 -11.20 38.91
C GLU A 245 -20.55 -11.10 37.49
N PHE A 246 -19.95 -9.95 37.16
CA PHE A 246 -19.22 -9.76 35.91
C PHE A 246 -18.15 -10.84 35.70
N THR A 247 -17.36 -11.13 36.72
CA THR A 247 -16.30 -12.16 36.64
C THR A 247 -16.88 -13.55 36.36
N LYS A 248 -18.06 -13.87 36.91
CA LYS A 248 -18.72 -15.16 36.69
C LYS A 248 -19.17 -15.34 35.24
N LEU A 249 -19.61 -14.27 34.57
CA LEU A 249 -20.00 -14.28 33.14
C LEU A 249 -18.91 -14.90 32.25
N PHE A 250 -17.64 -14.72 32.64
CA PHE A 250 -16.48 -15.15 31.86
C PHE A 250 -15.70 -16.32 32.49
N GLN A 251 -16.00 -16.71 33.74
CA GLN A 251 -15.42 -17.90 34.36
C GLN A 251 -15.97 -19.22 33.79
N GLU A 252 -17.20 -19.23 33.25
CA GLU A 252 -17.84 -20.44 32.71
C GLU A 252 -17.46 -20.73 31.24
N VAL A 253 -16.86 -19.76 30.54
CA VAL A 253 -16.41 -19.85 29.13
C VAL A 253 -14.94 -20.29 29.01
N ALA A 254 -14.24 -20.46 30.14
CA ALA A 254 -12.79 -20.54 30.23
C ALA A 254 -12.13 -21.87 29.76
N GLU A 255 -12.81 -22.71 28.99
CA GLU A 255 -12.26 -23.95 28.41
C GLU A 255 -12.01 -23.89 26.90
N THR A 256 -12.30 -22.76 26.26
CA THR A 256 -12.10 -22.56 24.83
C THR A 256 -11.18 -21.38 24.55
N MET A 257 -10.45 -21.49 23.44
CA MET A 257 -9.74 -20.39 22.81
C MET A 257 -10.63 -19.85 21.70
N ASP A 258 -11.05 -18.60 21.83
CA ASP A 258 -11.99 -17.97 20.92
C ASP A 258 -11.22 -17.15 19.89
N PHE A 259 -11.26 -17.56 18.63
CA PHE A 259 -10.62 -16.85 17.53
C PHE A 259 -11.67 -16.11 16.72
N ILE A 260 -11.46 -14.83 16.54
CA ILE A 260 -12.34 -13.99 15.75
C ILE A 260 -11.77 -13.93 14.34
N VAL A 261 -12.62 -14.22 13.36
CA VAL A 261 -12.29 -14.12 11.94
C VAL A 261 -13.41 -13.41 11.20
N ASP A 262 -13.04 -12.43 10.39
CA ASP A 262 -14.01 -11.61 9.64
C ASP A 262 -14.04 -11.99 8.16
N THR A 263 -13.00 -12.65 7.67
CA THR A 263 -12.85 -13.02 6.27
C THR A 263 -12.66 -14.52 6.08
N ARG A 264 -13.08 -15.03 4.91
CA ARG A 264 -12.81 -16.41 4.50
C ARG A 264 -11.30 -16.72 4.47
N LEU A 265 -10.49 -15.71 4.15
CA LEU A 265 -9.03 -15.78 4.15
C LEU A 265 -8.49 -16.04 5.56
N GLU A 266 -8.95 -15.28 6.56
CA GLU A 266 -8.57 -15.46 7.95
C GLU A 266 -9.01 -16.81 8.52
N LEU A 267 -10.18 -17.29 8.13
CA LEU A 267 -10.64 -18.63 8.53
C LEU A 267 -9.71 -19.72 7.97
N GLU A 268 -9.30 -19.61 6.71
CA GLU A 268 -8.35 -20.56 6.11
C GLU A 268 -6.96 -20.46 6.76
N ALA A 269 -6.48 -19.24 7.02
CA ALA A 269 -5.23 -19.00 7.72
C ALA A 269 -5.24 -19.58 9.13
N LEU A 270 -6.33 -19.39 9.88
CA LEU A 270 -6.51 -19.94 11.22
C LEU A 270 -6.51 -21.47 11.18
N ARG A 271 -7.19 -22.08 10.20
CA ARG A 271 -7.19 -23.54 10.02
C ARG A 271 -5.78 -24.08 9.80
N ARG A 272 -4.99 -23.42 8.94
CA ARG A 272 -3.58 -23.79 8.67
C ARG A 272 -2.71 -23.60 9.91
N ALA A 273 -2.90 -22.50 10.64
CA ALA A 273 -2.18 -22.21 11.87
C ALA A 273 -2.45 -23.28 12.95
N ILE A 274 -3.71 -23.63 13.20
CA ILE A 274 -4.09 -24.68 14.16
C ILE A 274 -3.53 -26.04 13.72
N GLN A 275 -3.56 -26.35 12.42
CA GLN A 275 -2.99 -27.59 11.90
C GLN A 275 -1.48 -27.68 12.15
N LYS A 276 -0.72 -26.62 11.87
CA LYS A 276 0.71 -26.56 12.17
C LYS A 276 1.01 -26.70 13.66
N LEU A 277 0.19 -26.10 14.52
CA LEU A 277 0.35 -26.23 15.97
C LEU A 277 0.13 -27.67 16.45
N ARG A 278 -0.84 -28.37 15.86
CA ARG A 278 -1.05 -29.81 16.13
C ARG A 278 0.15 -30.64 15.71
N GLU A 279 0.73 -30.36 14.54
CA GLU A 279 1.95 -31.01 14.04
C GLU A 279 3.20 -30.68 14.88
N GLY A 280 3.21 -29.52 15.54
CA GLY A 280 4.28 -29.03 16.41
C GLY A 280 4.20 -29.46 17.88
N GLY A 281 3.29 -30.36 18.25
CA GLY A 281 3.19 -30.94 19.61
C GLY A 281 2.04 -30.41 20.48
N ALA A 282 1.11 -29.61 19.94
CA ALA A 282 -0.14 -29.24 20.61
C ALA A 282 -1.29 -30.18 20.20
N GLU A 283 -1.14 -31.47 20.49
CA GLU A 283 -2.18 -32.48 20.21
C GLU A 283 -3.46 -32.19 21.04
N GLY A 284 -4.63 -32.36 20.42
CA GLY A 284 -5.93 -32.16 21.09
C GLY A 284 -6.60 -30.79 20.89
N LEU A 285 -6.00 -29.89 20.10
CA LEU A 285 -6.67 -28.67 19.63
C LEU A 285 -7.77 -29.02 18.62
N GLU A 286 -9.03 -28.91 19.03
CA GLU A 286 -10.19 -29.18 18.16
C GLU A 286 -11.05 -27.93 17.99
N VAL A 287 -11.36 -27.58 16.74
CA VAL A 287 -12.36 -26.56 16.43
C VAL A 287 -13.73 -27.14 16.78
N ARG A 288 -14.35 -26.68 17.87
CA ARG A 288 -15.62 -27.22 18.36
C ARG A 288 -16.83 -26.49 17.80
N VAL A 289 -16.75 -25.16 17.71
CA VAL A 289 -17.91 -24.32 17.41
C VAL A 289 -17.49 -23.17 16.50
N VAL A 290 -18.28 -22.93 15.46
CA VAL A 290 -18.19 -21.74 14.61
C VAL A 290 -19.50 -20.99 14.80
N GLU A 291 -19.50 -19.98 15.68
CA GLU A 291 -20.65 -19.10 15.88
C GLU A 291 -20.56 -17.95 14.89
N CYS A 292 -21.48 -17.87 13.93
CA CYS A 292 -21.68 -16.68 13.10
C CYS A 292 -22.61 -15.71 13.83
N LYS A 293 -22.12 -14.53 14.19
CA LYS A 293 -22.95 -13.42 14.67
C LYS A 293 -22.83 -12.25 13.69
N GLU A 294 -23.93 -11.98 12.98
CA GLU A 294 -24.14 -10.86 12.04
C GLU A 294 -23.04 -10.75 10.94
N ASP A 295 -21.88 -10.17 11.26
CA ASP A 295 -20.73 -9.95 10.35
C ASP A 295 -19.40 -10.52 10.86
N THR A 296 -19.39 -11.25 11.98
CA THR A 296 -18.18 -11.77 12.62
C THR A 296 -18.31 -13.27 12.93
N ILE A 297 -17.29 -14.03 12.57
CA ILE A 297 -17.23 -15.48 12.81
C ILE A 297 -16.34 -15.72 14.03
N VAL A 298 -16.92 -16.28 15.10
CA VAL A 298 -16.17 -16.68 16.29
C VAL A 298 -15.91 -18.18 16.21
N VAL A 299 -14.64 -18.55 16.05
CA VAL A 299 -14.15 -19.91 15.99
C VAL A 299 -13.65 -20.32 17.37
N ARG A 300 -14.42 -21.16 18.05
CA ARG A 300 -14.11 -21.72 19.36
C ARG A 300 -13.28 -22.99 19.22
N VAL A 301 -12.05 -22.95 19.72
CA VAL A 301 -11.10 -24.06 19.71
C VAL A 301 -10.95 -24.59 21.13
N ALA A 302 -11.33 -25.85 21.35
CA ALA A 302 -11.13 -26.49 22.64
C ALA A 302 -9.63 -26.69 22.89
N THR A 303 -9.20 -26.34 24.11
CA THR A 303 -7.82 -26.54 24.55
C THR A 303 -7.75 -27.56 25.67
N PRO A 304 -6.97 -28.65 25.51
CA PRO A 304 -6.66 -29.56 26.61
C PRO A 304 -6.10 -28.82 27.83
N PRO A 305 -6.41 -29.28 29.06
CA PRO A 305 -6.01 -28.58 30.29
C PRO A 305 -4.50 -28.57 30.55
N GLU A 306 -3.74 -29.49 29.93
CA GLU A 306 -2.30 -29.68 30.10
C GLU A 306 -1.45 -28.72 29.25
N ILE A 307 -2.06 -28.05 28.27
CA ILE A 307 -1.37 -27.15 27.34
C ILE A 307 -1.36 -25.73 27.90
N ASP A 308 -0.19 -25.08 27.83
CA ASP A 308 -0.03 -23.65 28.08
C ASP A 308 -0.78 -22.84 27.00
N ARG A 309 -2.00 -22.44 27.35
CA ARG A 309 -2.95 -21.79 26.44
C ARG A 309 -2.47 -20.41 26.00
N GLU A 310 -1.82 -19.65 26.87
CA GLU A 310 -1.27 -18.33 26.57
C GLU A 310 -0.23 -18.45 25.45
N ARG A 311 0.73 -19.37 25.64
CA ARG A 311 1.80 -19.62 24.66
C ARG A 311 1.25 -20.12 23.32
N ILE A 312 0.33 -21.08 23.36
CA ILE A 312 -0.25 -21.67 22.14
C ILE A 312 -1.17 -20.70 21.41
N HIS A 313 -1.95 -19.88 22.12
CA HIS A 313 -2.79 -18.87 21.50
C HIS A 313 -1.94 -17.77 20.84
N ALA A 314 -0.92 -17.25 21.53
CA ALA A 314 0.00 -16.27 20.95
C ALA A 314 0.77 -16.84 19.76
N GLN A 315 1.10 -18.13 19.77
CA GLN A 315 1.68 -18.80 18.62
C GLN A 315 0.66 -18.99 17.48
N ALA A 316 -0.59 -19.32 17.79
CA ALA A 316 -1.68 -19.46 16.82
C ALA A 316 -1.96 -18.15 16.08
N LEU A 317 -2.02 -17.02 16.80
CA LEU A 317 -2.20 -15.70 16.20
C LEU A 317 -1.03 -15.32 15.29
N ARG A 318 0.21 -15.57 15.74
CA ARG A 318 1.42 -15.32 14.92
C ARG A 318 1.44 -16.16 13.65
N GLU A 319 1.15 -17.45 13.76
CA GLU A 319 1.05 -18.35 12.60
C GLU A 319 -0.12 -17.96 11.70
N LYS A 320 -1.27 -17.55 12.26
CA LYS A 320 -2.40 -17.04 11.48
C LYS A 320 -1.97 -15.87 10.61
N GLU A 321 -1.25 -14.89 11.18
CA GLU A 321 -0.82 -13.72 10.44
C GLU A 321 0.23 -14.04 9.36
N LEU A 322 1.13 -14.98 9.62
CA LEU A 322 2.06 -15.49 8.61
C LEU A 322 1.32 -16.21 7.47
N GLU A 323 0.31 -17.02 7.80
CA GLU A 323 -0.52 -17.72 6.82
C GLU A 323 -1.37 -16.77 5.98
N ILE A 324 -1.91 -15.68 6.56
CA ILE A 324 -2.60 -14.62 5.80
C ILE A 324 -1.65 -14.07 4.73
N LYS A 325 -0.43 -13.67 5.11
CA LYS A 325 0.58 -13.13 4.17
C LYS A 325 0.95 -14.14 3.08
N LEU A 326 1.03 -15.42 3.43
CA LEU A 326 1.35 -16.50 2.49
C LEU A 326 0.20 -16.75 1.50
N LEU A 327 -1.04 -16.80 1.99
CA LEU A 327 -2.25 -16.94 1.17
C LEU A 327 -2.45 -15.76 0.21
N GLU A 328 -2.18 -14.53 0.66
CA GLU A 328 -2.20 -13.35 -0.20
C GLU A 328 -1.16 -13.44 -1.32
N ALA A 329 0.06 -13.88 -0.99
CA ALA A 329 1.12 -14.09 -1.96
C ALA A 329 0.76 -15.19 -2.98
N GLU A 330 0.18 -16.31 -2.53
CA GLU A 330 -0.32 -17.37 -3.41
C GLU A 330 -1.42 -16.87 -4.35
N SER A 331 -2.41 -16.14 -3.81
CA SER A 331 -3.51 -15.59 -4.60
C SER A 331 -2.98 -14.66 -5.70
N LYS A 332 -2.05 -13.78 -5.34
CA LYS A 332 -1.38 -12.87 -6.28
C LYS A 332 -0.57 -13.63 -7.33
N SER A 333 0.08 -14.74 -6.96
CA SER A 333 0.81 -15.57 -7.91
C SER A 333 -0.13 -16.28 -8.89
N ARG A 334 -1.24 -16.84 -8.40
CA ARG A 334 -2.25 -17.49 -9.28
C ARG A 334 -2.84 -16.49 -10.26
N GLU A 335 -3.11 -15.26 -9.83
CA GLU A 335 -3.61 -14.21 -10.70
C GLU A 335 -2.62 -13.87 -11.82
N ASN A 336 -1.33 -13.81 -11.52
CA ASN A 336 -0.28 -13.59 -12.50
C ASN A 336 -0.15 -14.75 -13.50
N GLU A 337 -0.28 -15.99 -13.03
CA GLU A 337 -0.27 -17.18 -13.87
C GLU A 337 -1.46 -17.20 -14.84
N ILE A 338 -2.65 -16.89 -14.36
CA ILE A 338 -3.87 -16.78 -15.17
C ILE A 338 -3.72 -15.70 -16.24
N LYS A 339 -3.13 -14.53 -15.91
CA LYS A 339 -2.84 -13.46 -16.89
C LYS A 339 -1.86 -13.94 -17.97
N LEU A 340 -0.85 -14.72 -17.59
CA LEU A 340 0.12 -15.27 -18.53
C LEU A 340 -0.52 -16.29 -19.48
N LEU A 341 -1.38 -17.17 -18.95
CA LEU A 341 -2.13 -18.14 -19.76
C LEU A 341 -3.05 -17.46 -20.77
N MET A 342 -3.80 -16.43 -20.35
CA MET A 342 -4.64 -15.64 -21.26
C MET A 342 -3.82 -14.94 -22.35
N GLN A 343 -2.62 -14.47 -22.03
CA GLN A 343 -1.75 -13.83 -23.02
C GLN A 343 -1.21 -14.86 -24.03
N LYS A 344 -0.93 -16.08 -23.58
CA LYS A 344 -0.47 -17.19 -24.43
C LYS A 344 -1.57 -17.66 -25.39
N GLU A 345 -2.79 -17.78 -24.91
CA GLU A 345 -3.96 -18.16 -25.73
C GLU A 345 -4.20 -17.14 -26.86
N ARG A 346 -4.21 -15.83 -26.53
CA ARG A 346 -4.30 -14.75 -27.53
C ARG A 346 -3.16 -14.77 -28.56
N LEU A 347 -1.99 -15.23 -28.16
CA LEU A 347 -0.82 -15.38 -29.04
C LEU A 347 -0.98 -16.54 -30.01
N ASP A 348 -1.56 -17.64 -29.56
CA ASP A 348 -1.78 -18.83 -30.38
C ASP A 348 -2.98 -18.62 -31.34
N ASP A 349 -4.06 -17.96 -30.91
CA ASP A 349 -5.15 -17.51 -31.78
C ASP A 349 -4.65 -16.62 -32.92
N ARG A 350 -3.73 -15.70 -32.62
CA ARG A 350 -3.13 -14.81 -33.62
C ARG A 350 -2.30 -15.59 -34.64
N LYS A 351 -1.51 -16.58 -34.20
CA LYS A 351 -0.73 -17.43 -35.12
C LYS A 351 -1.64 -18.29 -36.00
N GLU A 352 -2.75 -18.77 -35.47
CA GLU A 352 -3.74 -19.52 -36.23
C GLU A 352 -4.44 -18.62 -37.27
N MET A 353 -4.79 -17.39 -36.89
CA MET A 353 -5.31 -16.40 -37.83
C MET A 353 -4.31 -16.06 -38.93
N GLU A 354 -3.02 -15.87 -38.61
CA GLU A 354 -1.96 -15.65 -39.59
C GLU A 354 -1.72 -16.85 -40.51
N LYS A 355 -1.88 -18.08 -39.99
CA LYS A 355 -1.80 -19.30 -40.78
C LYS A 355 -2.98 -19.41 -41.74
N ASN A 356 -4.20 -19.19 -41.25
CA ASN A 356 -5.41 -19.16 -42.08
C ASN A 356 -5.34 -18.07 -43.15
N HIS A 357 -4.81 -16.89 -42.81
CA HIS A 357 -4.59 -15.81 -43.77
C HIS A 357 -3.55 -16.20 -44.83
N ARG A 358 -2.44 -16.84 -44.44
CA ARG A 358 -1.45 -17.40 -45.39
C ARG A 358 -2.06 -18.45 -46.32
N ASP A 359 -2.86 -19.35 -45.79
CA ASP A 359 -3.46 -20.43 -46.57
C ASP A 359 -4.54 -19.87 -47.52
N HIS A 360 -5.32 -18.88 -47.09
CA HIS A 360 -6.24 -18.14 -47.97
C HIS A 360 -5.50 -17.40 -49.10
N ILE A 361 -4.35 -16.78 -48.80
CA ILE A 361 -3.51 -16.13 -49.82
C ILE A 361 -2.99 -17.18 -50.82
N LYS A 362 -2.53 -18.35 -50.36
CA LYS A 362 -2.08 -19.43 -51.25
C LYS A 362 -3.21 -19.95 -52.15
N ASP A 363 -4.42 -20.10 -51.63
CA ASP A 363 -5.58 -20.49 -52.43
C ASP A 363 -5.98 -19.41 -53.44
N LEU A 364 -5.88 -18.12 -53.08
CA LEU A 364 -6.08 -17.00 -54.00
C LEU A 364 -5.08 -17.02 -55.17
N PHE A 365 -3.82 -17.38 -54.89
CA PHE A 365 -2.76 -17.49 -55.89
C PHE A 365 -2.73 -18.84 -56.62
N GLY A 366 -3.42 -19.87 -56.12
CA GLY A 366 -3.55 -21.19 -56.76
C GLY A 366 -4.45 -21.19 -58.01
N ILE A 367 -5.23 -20.14 -58.24
CA ILE A 367 -6.15 -20.00 -59.39
C ILE A 367 -5.48 -19.31 -60.60
N LEU A 368 -4.29 -18.72 -60.44
CA LEU A 368 -3.57 -18.06 -61.52
C LEU A 368 -2.41 -18.95 -62.02
N ARG A 369 -2.45 -19.30 -63.31
CA ARG A 369 -1.35 -19.99 -64.00
C ARG A 369 -0.02 -19.28 -63.75
N PRO A 370 1.11 -20.03 -63.68
CA PRO A 370 2.40 -19.47 -63.33
C PRO A 370 2.82 -18.42 -64.36
N VAL A 371 3.07 -17.20 -63.90
CA VAL A 371 3.84 -16.21 -64.65
C VAL A 371 5.28 -16.38 -64.22
N ASP A 372 6.10 -16.94 -65.11
CA ASP A 372 7.54 -17.01 -64.94
C ASP A 372 8.12 -15.60 -64.84
N ILE A 373 8.70 -15.27 -63.68
CA ILE A 373 9.63 -14.15 -63.56
C ILE A 373 10.98 -14.73 -63.15
N HIS A 374 11.87 -14.83 -64.13
CA HIS A 374 13.27 -15.15 -63.92
C HIS A 374 13.96 -14.04 -63.13
N VAL A 375 14.51 -14.39 -61.97
CA VAL A 375 15.61 -13.63 -61.36
C VAL A 375 16.77 -14.59 -61.12
N ASN A 376 17.86 -14.28 -61.82
CA ASN A 376 19.10 -15.05 -61.93
C ASN A 376 19.80 -15.10 -60.56
N ALA A 377 19.91 -16.29 -59.97
CA ALA A 377 20.65 -16.52 -58.74
C ALA A 377 22.08 -16.95 -59.06
N ASN A 378 23.05 -16.09 -58.75
CA ASN A 378 24.45 -16.50 -58.73
C ASN A 378 25.20 -15.78 -57.60
N ALA A 379 25.32 -16.45 -56.46
CA ALA A 379 26.51 -16.42 -55.59
C ALA A 379 26.34 -17.43 -54.45
N GLN A 380 27.14 -18.49 -54.51
CA GLN A 380 27.42 -19.39 -53.40
C GLN A 380 28.24 -18.68 -52.32
N GLY A 381 27.98 -19.04 -51.07
CA GLY A 381 29.04 -19.21 -50.08
C GLY A 381 29.08 -18.19 -48.94
N GLY A 382 28.72 -18.68 -47.76
CA GLY A 382 29.52 -18.44 -46.55
C GLY A 382 29.13 -17.24 -45.70
N ASP A 383 28.98 -17.51 -44.41
CA ASP A 383 28.63 -16.59 -43.35
C ASP A 383 29.45 -15.29 -43.25
N ALA A 384 28.77 -14.31 -42.67
CA ALA A 384 29.25 -13.04 -42.12
C ALA A 384 29.63 -11.94 -43.13
N VAL A 385 28.72 -10.97 -43.27
CA VAL A 385 28.94 -9.52 -43.09
C VAL A 385 27.80 -8.81 -43.82
N ASN A 386 26.91 -8.14 -43.07
CA ASN A 386 26.20 -6.99 -43.63
C ASN A 386 26.13 -5.88 -42.58
N LYS A 387 27.16 -5.04 -42.60
CA LYS A 387 27.14 -3.68 -42.06
C LYS A 387 27.30 -2.72 -43.25
N SER A 388 26.19 -2.05 -43.57
CA SER A 388 26.06 -0.60 -43.85
C SER A 388 26.75 -0.10 -45.13
N TYR A 389 26.23 0.82 -45.95
CA TYR A 389 25.27 1.93 -45.89
C TYR A 389 24.70 2.05 -47.33
N HIS A 390 23.44 2.40 -47.60
CA HIS A 390 22.98 3.79 -47.59
C HIS A 390 21.44 3.89 -47.58
N GLN A 391 20.95 4.42 -46.45
CA GLN A 391 20.02 5.55 -46.36
C GLN A 391 18.62 5.43 -46.96
N ASN A 392 17.64 5.16 -46.09
CA ASN A 392 16.60 6.14 -45.72
C ASN A 392 16.08 5.84 -44.29
N ILE A 393 16.69 6.51 -43.29
CA ILE A 393 16.22 6.87 -41.93
C ILE A 393 15.82 5.66 -41.03
N HIS A 394 16.63 5.04 -40.13
CA HIS A 394 17.49 5.53 -39.02
C HIS A 394 16.85 6.64 -38.16
N GLY A 395 16.62 6.53 -36.85
CA GLY A 395 17.05 5.58 -35.82
C GLY A 395 16.16 5.72 -34.57
N SER A 396 16.17 4.74 -33.67
CA SER A 396 17.03 4.73 -32.48
C SER A 396 16.78 5.88 -31.51
N GLY A 397 16.25 5.52 -30.35
CA GLY A 397 16.59 6.15 -29.08
C GLY A 397 15.96 7.51 -28.82
N ASN A 398 15.88 7.85 -27.54
CA ASN A 398 15.52 9.17 -27.03
C ASN A 398 16.08 10.33 -27.90
N VAL A 399 15.26 11.38 -28.03
CA VAL A 399 15.53 12.81 -28.32
C VAL A 399 14.63 13.34 -29.48
N GLY A 400 13.74 14.30 -29.18
CA GLY A 400 13.08 15.18 -30.17
C GLY A 400 11.65 14.86 -30.67
N VAL A 401 10.74 14.35 -29.83
CA VAL A 401 9.42 13.81 -30.30
C VAL A 401 8.39 14.87 -30.75
N GLN A 402 8.58 16.16 -30.49
CA GLN A 402 7.53 17.15 -30.76
C GLN A 402 7.44 17.68 -32.21
N GLY A 403 8.53 17.62 -32.99
CA GLY A 403 8.56 18.22 -34.33
C GLY A 403 7.79 17.43 -35.40
N ASP A 404 7.86 16.09 -35.33
CA ASP A 404 7.29 15.16 -36.31
C ASP A 404 5.77 14.96 -36.13
N VAL A 405 5.30 15.06 -34.89
CA VAL A 405 3.88 14.86 -34.54
C VAL A 405 2.97 15.94 -35.13
N HIS A 406 3.43 17.20 -35.14
CA HIS A 406 2.66 18.34 -35.65
C HIS A 406 2.37 18.23 -37.16
N GLY A 407 3.35 17.83 -37.97
CA GLY A 407 3.20 17.69 -39.42
C GLY A 407 2.23 16.59 -39.83
N ARG A 408 2.13 15.51 -39.04
CA ARG A 408 1.23 14.39 -39.31
C ARG A 408 -0.24 14.77 -39.14
N ILE A 409 -0.59 15.49 -38.07
CA ILE A 409 -1.98 15.88 -37.81
C ILE A 409 -2.48 16.93 -38.82
N SER A 410 -1.65 17.91 -39.18
CA SER A 410 -2.02 18.90 -40.20
C SER A 410 -2.16 18.32 -41.62
N ASN A 411 -1.46 17.23 -41.94
CA ASN A 411 -1.65 16.51 -43.19
C ASN A 411 -2.96 15.70 -43.22
N ILE A 412 -3.41 15.18 -42.07
CA ILE A 412 -4.72 14.52 -41.95
C ILE A 412 -5.83 15.55 -42.16
N ALA A 413 -5.70 16.75 -41.54
CA ALA A 413 -6.70 17.83 -41.62
C ALA A 413 -6.99 18.29 -43.06
N ARG A 414 -5.95 18.42 -43.88
CA ARG A 414 -6.08 18.87 -45.29
C ARG A 414 -6.66 17.82 -46.25
N ASN A 415 -6.74 16.56 -45.83
CA ASN A 415 -7.11 15.43 -46.68
C ASN A 415 -8.34 14.65 -46.14
N ILE A 416 -9.22 15.33 -45.39
CA ILE A 416 -10.38 14.71 -44.73
C ILE A 416 -11.39 14.12 -45.73
N GLY A 417 -11.53 14.67 -46.95
CA GLY A 417 -12.48 14.18 -47.94
C GLY A 417 -13.95 14.35 -47.48
N THR A 418 -14.86 13.49 -47.94
CA THR A 418 -16.28 13.50 -47.53
C THR A 418 -16.49 12.62 -46.30
N LEU A 419 -17.27 13.10 -45.32
CA LEU A 419 -17.59 12.35 -44.09
C LEU A 419 -19.07 11.92 -44.09
N PRO A 420 -19.41 10.67 -44.44
CA PRO A 420 -20.80 10.21 -44.48
C PRO A 420 -21.48 10.22 -43.10
N ALA A 421 -20.71 10.01 -42.04
CA ALA A 421 -21.16 9.89 -40.66
C ALA A 421 -21.48 11.25 -39.99
N ALA A 422 -21.14 12.39 -40.60
CA ALA A 422 -21.33 13.72 -40.04
C ALA A 422 -22.03 14.63 -41.05
N GLY A 423 -23.08 15.35 -40.61
CA GLY A 423 -23.92 16.15 -41.50
C GLY A 423 -23.15 17.22 -42.30
N SER A 424 -23.75 17.71 -43.40
CA SER A 424 -23.09 18.63 -44.34
C SER A 424 -22.45 19.85 -43.65
N GLY A 425 -21.13 20.04 -43.85
CA GLY A 425 -20.36 21.14 -43.27
C GLY A 425 -19.59 20.77 -41.99
N ALA A 426 -19.55 19.48 -41.64
CA ALA A 426 -18.73 18.97 -40.54
C ALA A 426 -17.23 18.91 -40.90
N GLU A 427 -16.90 18.75 -42.18
CA GLU A 427 -15.53 18.61 -42.68
C GLU A 427 -14.68 19.85 -42.37
N THR A 428 -15.21 21.04 -42.64
CA THR A 428 -14.50 22.31 -42.41
C THR A 428 -14.29 22.58 -40.92
N LYS A 429 -15.25 22.20 -40.07
CA LYS A 429 -15.12 22.31 -38.61
C LYS A 429 -14.11 21.30 -38.05
N LEU A 430 -14.04 20.10 -38.63
CA LEU A 430 -13.09 19.07 -38.22
C LEU A 430 -11.66 19.47 -38.59
N GLU A 431 -11.45 20.04 -39.77
CA GLU A 431 -10.17 20.59 -40.21
C GLU A 431 -9.64 21.65 -39.23
N GLU A 432 -10.50 22.61 -38.83
CA GLU A 432 -10.14 23.67 -37.88
C GLU A 432 -9.74 23.13 -36.49
N LEU A 433 -10.47 22.10 -36.00
CA LEU A 433 -10.19 21.47 -34.71
C LEU A 433 -8.88 20.66 -34.72
N LEU A 434 -8.59 19.93 -35.80
CA LEU A 434 -7.37 19.13 -35.92
C LEU A 434 -6.12 20.01 -36.04
N ASP A 435 -6.19 21.13 -36.75
CA ASP A 435 -5.09 22.09 -36.82
C ASP A 435 -4.83 22.78 -35.47
N ARG A 436 -5.89 23.03 -34.68
CA ARG A 436 -5.75 23.55 -33.31
C ARG A 436 -5.12 22.50 -32.40
N LEU A 437 -5.51 21.24 -32.50
CA LEU A 437 -4.92 20.12 -31.74
C LEU A 437 -3.42 19.95 -32.02
N ALA A 438 -3.03 20.05 -33.30
CA ALA A 438 -1.63 19.94 -33.71
C ALA A 438 -0.75 21.02 -33.06
N ARG A 439 -1.24 22.26 -32.93
CA ARG A 439 -0.50 23.37 -32.29
C ARG A 439 -0.32 23.19 -30.78
N GLU A 440 -1.32 22.64 -30.10
CA GLU A 440 -1.26 22.38 -28.65
C GLU A 440 -0.31 21.23 -28.30
N LEU A 441 -0.32 20.13 -29.07
CA LEU A 441 0.59 19.00 -28.87
C LEU A 441 2.08 19.37 -29.11
N LYS A 442 2.33 20.38 -29.96
CA LYS A 442 3.67 20.95 -30.19
C LYS A 442 4.22 21.76 -29.00
N GLN A 443 3.40 22.05 -27.99
CA GLN A 443 3.83 22.78 -26.78
C GLN A 443 4.05 21.85 -25.57
N ALA A 444 3.77 20.54 -25.70
CA ALA A 444 3.91 19.54 -24.63
C ALA A 444 5.36 19.02 -24.41
N PRO A 445 5.95 19.14 -23.20
CA PRO A 445 7.36 18.85 -22.90
C PRO A 445 7.79 17.44 -23.31
N GLU A 446 9.08 17.26 -23.60
CA GLU A 446 9.63 15.99 -24.14
C GLU A 446 9.34 14.76 -23.26
N GLU A 447 9.14 14.91 -21.95
CA GLU A 447 8.75 13.82 -21.04
C GLU A 447 7.37 13.21 -21.39
N LYS A 448 6.52 13.98 -22.08
CA LYS A 448 5.19 13.58 -22.57
C LYS A 448 5.18 13.11 -24.02
N ALA A 449 6.35 12.96 -24.63
CA ALA A 449 6.56 12.44 -25.98
C ALA A 449 5.73 11.18 -26.32
N LYS A 450 5.71 10.20 -25.41
CA LYS A 450 5.01 8.93 -25.61
C LYS A 450 3.49 9.10 -25.60
N ASP A 451 2.99 10.00 -24.75
CA ASP A 451 1.57 10.33 -24.64
C ASP A 451 1.10 11.13 -25.86
N VAL A 452 1.92 12.10 -26.30
CA VAL A 452 1.69 12.88 -27.53
C VAL A 452 1.62 11.96 -28.75
N ALA A 453 2.53 10.99 -28.88
CA ALA A 453 2.49 10.03 -29.98
C ALA A 453 1.27 9.08 -29.94
N ALA A 454 0.77 8.75 -28.74
CA ALA A 454 -0.43 7.92 -28.58
C ALA A 454 -1.70 8.68 -29.04
N VAL A 455 -1.84 9.95 -28.65
CA VAL A 455 -2.95 10.80 -29.10
C VAL A 455 -2.97 10.95 -30.63
N THR A 456 -1.81 11.18 -31.25
CA THR A 456 -1.71 11.33 -32.71
C THR A 456 -2.16 10.09 -33.47
N ARG A 457 -1.80 8.89 -32.99
CA ARG A 457 -2.25 7.62 -33.61
C ARG A 457 -3.75 7.43 -33.51
N MET A 458 -4.34 7.79 -32.36
CA MET A 458 -5.78 7.66 -32.18
C MET A 458 -6.58 8.67 -33.01
N VAL A 459 -6.04 9.87 -33.27
CA VAL A 459 -6.65 10.85 -34.18
C VAL A 459 -6.75 10.28 -35.60
N GLU A 460 -5.65 9.69 -36.09
CA GLU A 460 -5.59 9.05 -37.42
C GLU A 460 -6.63 7.92 -37.55
N MET A 461 -6.70 7.02 -36.56
CA MET A 461 -7.68 5.94 -36.53
C MET A 461 -9.13 6.43 -36.47
N THR A 462 -9.40 7.53 -35.76
CA THR A 462 -10.75 8.07 -35.60
C THR A 462 -11.27 8.72 -36.88
N VAL A 463 -10.41 9.49 -37.57
CA VAL A 463 -10.77 10.15 -38.83
C VAL A 463 -10.99 9.11 -39.94
N GLU A 464 -10.17 8.05 -40.00
CA GLU A 464 -10.35 7.02 -41.02
C GLU A 464 -11.62 6.19 -40.78
N SER A 465 -11.89 5.84 -39.51
CA SER A 465 -13.14 5.15 -39.15
C SER A 465 -14.40 5.96 -39.47
N ALA A 466 -14.30 7.30 -39.49
CA ALA A 466 -15.41 8.19 -39.85
C ALA A 466 -15.68 8.26 -41.36
N LYS A 467 -14.68 7.93 -42.20
CA LYS A 467 -14.83 7.84 -43.66
C LYS A 467 -15.45 6.51 -44.10
N GLU A 468 -15.19 5.43 -43.35
CA GLU A 468 -15.64 4.07 -43.67
C GLU A 468 -17.12 3.78 -43.32
N ASP A 469 -17.85 4.76 -42.75
CA ASP A 469 -19.28 4.67 -42.37
C ASP A 469 -19.64 3.44 -41.49
N ASN A 470 -18.71 3.06 -40.60
CA ASN A 470 -18.88 1.94 -39.67
C ASN A 470 -19.01 2.43 -38.21
N PRO A 471 -20.24 2.52 -37.66
CA PRO A 471 -20.49 3.15 -36.36
C PRO A 471 -19.90 2.39 -35.15
N ALA A 472 -19.69 1.08 -35.27
CA ALA A 472 -19.08 0.27 -34.21
C ALA A 472 -17.56 0.49 -34.10
N LEU A 473 -16.88 0.68 -35.23
CA LEU A 473 -15.45 1.00 -35.27
C LEU A 473 -15.20 2.46 -34.86
N LEU A 474 -16.05 3.38 -35.31
CA LEU A 474 -15.94 4.80 -34.98
C LEU A 474 -16.13 5.07 -33.49
N SER A 475 -17.12 4.44 -32.85
CA SER A 475 -17.34 4.58 -31.39
C SER A 475 -16.15 4.06 -30.56
N SER A 476 -15.56 2.93 -30.97
CA SER A 476 -14.35 2.37 -30.35
C SER A 476 -13.12 3.27 -30.54
N ALA A 477 -12.93 3.85 -31.73
CA ALA A 477 -11.85 4.78 -32.01
C ALA A 477 -11.97 6.09 -31.20
N ILE A 478 -13.19 6.62 -31.06
CA ILE A 478 -13.50 7.81 -30.25
C ILE A 478 -13.20 7.56 -28.76
N GLU A 479 -13.54 6.38 -28.22
CA GLU A 479 -13.23 6.05 -26.83
C GLU A 479 -11.71 5.90 -26.61
N GLY A 480 -11.00 5.25 -27.55
CA GLY A 480 -9.54 5.14 -27.53
C GLY A 480 -8.83 6.50 -27.61
N LEU A 481 -9.38 7.45 -28.38
CA LEU A 481 -8.87 8.82 -28.49
C LEU A 481 -9.10 9.60 -27.18
N LYS A 482 -10.30 9.56 -26.61
CA LYS A 482 -10.63 10.16 -25.31
C LYS A 482 -9.74 9.59 -24.20
N LYS A 483 -9.43 8.30 -24.24
CA LYS A 483 -8.55 7.62 -23.28
C LYS A 483 -7.08 8.01 -23.43
N SER A 484 -6.59 8.09 -24.67
CA SER A 484 -5.20 8.52 -24.93
C SER A 484 -4.98 10.00 -24.58
N ALA A 485 -6.00 10.85 -24.74
CA ALA A 485 -5.91 12.26 -24.39
C ALA A 485 -5.83 12.51 -22.87
N ARG A 486 -6.33 11.58 -22.03
CA ARG A 486 -6.23 11.69 -20.56
C ARG A 486 -4.81 11.57 -20.04
N SER A 487 -3.90 10.90 -20.74
CA SER A 487 -2.49 10.89 -20.30
C SER A 487 -1.80 12.25 -20.47
N LEU A 488 -2.47 13.21 -21.12
CA LEU A 488 -2.11 14.63 -21.23
C LEU A 488 -3.03 15.53 -20.38
N GLU A 489 -3.59 15.03 -19.26
CA GLU A 489 -4.50 15.77 -18.37
C GLU A 489 -3.95 17.12 -17.85
N SER A 490 -2.63 17.28 -17.81
CA SER A 490 -1.97 18.56 -17.52
C SER A 490 -2.10 19.61 -18.64
N TYR A 491 -2.74 19.28 -19.77
CA TYR A 491 -2.97 20.13 -20.95
C TYR A 491 -4.49 20.22 -21.27
N PRO A 492 -5.23 21.08 -20.54
CA PRO A 492 -6.70 21.13 -20.63
C PRO A 492 -7.20 21.51 -22.03
N ALA A 493 -6.42 22.26 -22.81
CA ALA A 493 -6.73 22.59 -24.19
C ALA A 493 -6.78 21.35 -25.10
N VAL A 494 -5.90 20.37 -24.89
CA VAL A 494 -5.87 19.11 -25.66
C VAL A 494 -7.12 18.27 -25.37
N LEU A 495 -7.53 18.19 -24.10
CA LEU A 495 -8.75 17.48 -23.69
C LEU A 495 -10.02 18.13 -24.26
N GLN A 496 -10.07 19.47 -24.25
CA GLN A 496 -11.21 20.20 -24.80
C GLN A 496 -11.36 19.96 -26.30
N ILE A 497 -10.27 20.07 -27.07
CA ILE A 497 -10.29 19.86 -28.52
C ILE A 497 -10.64 18.41 -28.88
N VAL A 498 -10.11 17.43 -28.14
CA VAL A 498 -10.46 16.01 -28.34
C VAL A 498 -11.94 15.74 -28.04
N SER A 499 -12.51 16.41 -27.03
CA SER A 499 -13.95 16.30 -26.76
C SER A 499 -14.81 16.95 -27.84
N GLU A 500 -14.36 18.04 -28.47
CA GLU A 500 -15.08 18.71 -29.57
C GLU A 500 -15.03 17.86 -30.85
N VAL A 501 -13.88 17.26 -31.16
CA VAL A 501 -13.72 16.30 -32.29
C VAL A 501 -14.63 15.08 -32.12
N ALA A 502 -14.71 14.53 -30.91
CA ALA A 502 -15.56 13.38 -30.62
C ALA A 502 -17.06 13.67 -30.81
N LYS A 503 -17.53 14.85 -30.40
CA LYS A 503 -18.93 15.26 -30.57
C LYS A 503 -19.28 15.50 -32.04
N LEU A 504 -18.34 16.05 -32.81
CA LEU A 504 -18.53 16.35 -34.22
C LEU A 504 -18.66 15.07 -35.08
N LEU A 505 -17.98 14.00 -34.69
CA LEU A 505 -17.99 12.70 -35.38
C LEU A 505 -19.02 11.70 -34.81
N GLY A 506 -19.98 12.16 -33.99
CA GLY A 506 -21.13 11.35 -33.57
C GLY A 506 -20.98 10.60 -32.24
N GLY A 507 -20.20 11.12 -31.28
CA GLY A 507 -20.11 10.56 -29.92
C GLY A 507 -20.21 11.55 -28.77
#